data_AF-A0A6I7PR28-F1
#
_entry.id   AF-A0A6I7PR28-F1
#
_cell.length_a   1.000
_cell.length_b   1.000
_cell.length_c   1.000
_cell.angle_alpha   90.00
_cell.angle_beta   90.00
_cell.angle_gamma   90.00
#
_symmetry.space_group_name_H-M   'P 1'
#
loop_
_entity.id
_entity.type
_entity.pdbx_description
1 polymer ?
#
loop_
_entity_poly.entity_id
_entity_poly.type
_entity_poly.pdbx_seq_one_letter_code
_entity_poly.pdbx_strand_id
1 'polypeptide(L)'
;MTGGTSAGSGMYPPGATTMHQPDTRPHALRNGGELRSTLADDPDMRELVGQFVESLGKRVTLLESLLLGGETAELRRAAHQLKGAGGGYGFDPISAAAGALERSVDAGASHEELRASMDELASLCRRASV
;
A
#
# COMPACT_ATOMS: atom_id res chain seq x y z
N MET A 1 -39.83 51.90 40.95
CA MET A 1 -40.92 50.97 40.59
C MET A 1 -40.28 49.75 39.93
N THR A 2 -40.10 48.70 40.71
CA THR A 2 -39.57 47.40 40.31
C THR A 2 -40.73 46.52 39.88
N GLY A 3 -40.71 46.01 38.65
CA GLY A 3 -41.69 45.04 38.17
C GLY A 3 -41.19 44.41 36.87
N GLY A 4 -41.24 43.08 36.78
CA GLY A 4 -40.88 42.35 35.57
C GLY A 4 -40.42 40.91 35.82
N THR A 5 -41.39 40.03 36.03
CA THR A 5 -41.33 38.57 36.20
C THR A 5 -41.02 37.78 34.91
N SER A 6 -40.30 36.66 35.09
CA SER A 6 -40.47 35.31 34.48
C SER A 6 -40.16 34.99 32.99
N ALA A 7 -39.29 33.98 32.86
CA ALA A 7 -39.31 32.78 31.99
C ALA A 7 -39.28 32.89 30.44
N GLY A 8 -38.33 32.16 29.86
CA GLY A 8 -38.29 31.76 28.44
C GLY A 8 -36.99 31.00 28.15
N SER A 9 -37.00 29.67 28.23
CA SER A 9 -37.13 28.74 27.08
C SER A 9 -35.82 28.54 26.33
N GLY A 10 -35.31 27.30 26.38
CA GLY A 10 -34.17 26.86 25.61
C GLY A 10 -34.44 26.93 24.11
N MET A 11 -33.38 27.16 23.36
CA MET A 11 -33.28 26.76 21.95
C MET A 11 -31.79 26.63 21.61
N TYR A 12 -31.26 25.41 21.74
CA TYR A 12 -30.04 25.02 21.04
C TYR A 12 -30.41 24.85 19.55
N PRO A 13 -29.63 25.36 18.58
CA PRO A 13 -29.87 25.07 17.18
C PRO A 13 -29.53 23.60 16.86
N PRO A 14 -30.37 22.86 16.12
CA PRO A 14 -30.02 21.56 15.57
C PRO A 14 -29.29 21.72 14.24
N GLY A 15 -28.12 21.09 14.12
CA GLY A 15 -27.34 21.09 12.88
C GLY A 15 -26.08 20.25 12.99
N ALA A 16 -26.26 18.94 13.13
CA ALA A 16 -25.20 17.93 13.05
C ALA A 16 -24.68 17.80 11.59
N THR A 17 -23.51 17.15 11.45
CA THR A 17 -22.81 16.68 10.23
C THR A 17 -21.65 17.62 9.85
N THR A 18 -20.36 17.32 10.02
CA THR A 18 -19.65 16.04 10.06
C THR A 18 -18.44 16.19 10.97
N MET A 19 -18.40 15.42 12.06
CA MET A 19 -17.12 15.05 12.65
C MET A 19 -16.43 14.12 11.64
N HIS A 20 -15.47 14.63 10.89
CA HIS A 20 -14.53 13.74 10.21
C HIS A 20 -13.58 13.27 11.31
N GLN A 21 -14.00 12.20 11.99
CA GLN A 21 -13.18 11.51 12.98
C GLN A 21 -11.88 11.10 12.28
N PRO A 22 -10.69 11.44 12.81
CA PRO A 22 -9.49 10.74 12.41
C PRO A 22 -9.68 9.29 12.89
N ASP A 23 -9.95 8.38 11.95
CA ASP A 23 -10.07 6.94 12.19
C ASP A 23 -8.65 6.41 12.52
N THR A 24 -8.13 6.81 13.69
CA THR A 24 -6.92 6.28 14.28
C THR A 24 -7.27 4.99 15.01
N ARG A 25 -7.67 3.97 14.23
CA ARG A 25 -7.70 2.61 14.76
C ARG A 25 -6.27 2.19 15.06
N PRO A 26 -5.97 1.69 16.27
CA PRO A 26 -4.69 1.08 16.56
C PRO A 26 -4.66 -0.29 15.86
N HIS A 27 -4.23 -0.32 14.60
CA HIS A 27 -3.92 -1.56 13.88
C HIS A 27 -2.48 -2.03 14.13
N ALA A 28 -1.87 -1.57 15.22
CA ALA A 28 -0.64 -2.16 15.73
C ALA A 28 -1.01 -3.42 16.51
N LEU A 29 -1.02 -4.58 15.85
CA LEU A 29 -0.72 -5.90 16.42
C LEU A 29 -0.75 -6.98 15.32
N ARG A 30 0.33 -7.06 14.53
CA ARG A 30 0.94 -8.29 13.94
C ARG A 30 1.98 -7.88 12.88
N ASN A 31 3.26 -8.08 13.18
CA ASN A 31 4.46 -8.01 12.34
C ASN A 31 4.36 -7.21 11.02
N GLY A 32 4.90 -5.98 11.04
CA GLY A 32 5.14 -5.14 9.86
C GLY A 32 3.88 -4.42 9.38
N GLY A 33 3.69 -3.17 9.81
CA GLY A 33 2.51 -2.36 9.51
C GLY A 33 2.18 -2.26 8.01
N GLU A 34 0.94 -1.88 7.72
CA GLU A 34 0.40 -1.65 6.38
C GLU A 34 1.31 -0.70 5.58
N LEU A 35 1.59 -1.06 4.33
CA LEU A 35 2.36 -0.24 3.41
C LEU A 35 1.37 0.59 2.59
N ARG A 36 1.14 1.85 2.99
CA ARG A 36 0.29 2.79 2.25
C ARG A 36 1.05 3.49 1.13
N SER A 37 0.37 3.73 0.03
CA SER A 37 0.88 4.57 -1.07
C SER A 37 0.97 6.03 -0.65
N THR A 38 2.01 6.74 -1.11
CA THR A 38 2.12 8.20 -0.96
C THR A 38 1.08 8.98 -1.78
N LEU A 39 0.37 8.33 -2.71
CA LEU A 39 -0.64 8.92 -3.59
C LEU A 39 -2.07 8.56 -3.15
N ALA A 40 -2.24 7.86 -2.03
CA ALA A 40 -3.55 7.38 -1.58
C ALA A 40 -4.54 8.48 -1.17
N ASP A 41 -4.02 9.63 -0.73
CA ASP A 41 -4.82 10.79 -0.33
C ASP A 41 -5.28 11.65 -1.51
N ASP A 42 -4.72 11.42 -2.71
CA ASP A 42 -5.17 12.06 -3.94
C ASP A 42 -6.40 11.30 -4.49
N PRO A 43 -7.59 11.93 -4.53
CA PRO A 43 -8.82 11.27 -4.96
C PRO A 43 -8.77 10.77 -6.40
N ASP A 44 -8.00 11.42 -7.27
CA ASP A 44 -7.85 11.02 -8.68
C ASP A 44 -6.94 9.78 -8.80
N MET A 45 -5.98 9.63 -7.88
CA MET A 45 -5.05 8.49 -7.86
C MET A 45 -5.55 7.30 -7.03
N ARG A 46 -6.42 7.55 -6.04
CA ARG A 46 -6.87 6.53 -5.09
C ARG A 46 -7.46 5.29 -5.76
N GLU A 47 -8.25 5.47 -6.81
CA GLU A 47 -8.82 4.36 -7.58
C GLU A 47 -7.72 3.54 -8.28
N LEU A 48 -6.78 4.22 -8.95
CA LEU A 48 -5.68 3.57 -9.66
C LEU A 48 -4.72 2.84 -8.71
N VAL A 49 -4.44 3.43 -7.55
CA VAL A 49 -3.67 2.78 -6.48
C VAL A 49 -4.38 1.52 -6.00
N GLY A 50 -5.71 1.56 -5.84
CA GLY A 50 -6.51 0.37 -5.51
C GLY A 50 -6.37 -0.74 -6.54
N GLN A 51 -6.55 -0.43 -7.82
CA GLN A 51 -6.36 -1.40 -8.91
C GLN A 51 -4.93 -1.96 -8.95
N PHE A 52 -3.94 -1.12 -8.66
CA PHE A 52 -2.55 -1.57 -8.54
C PHE A 52 -2.39 -2.57 -7.40
N VAL A 53 -2.89 -2.28 -6.20
CA VAL A 53 -2.83 -3.18 -5.03
C VAL A 53 -3.51 -4.52 -5.33
N GLU A 54 -4.69 -4.52 -5.93
CA GLU A 54 -5.40 -5.75 -6.33
C GLU A 54 -4.60 -6.60 -7.33
N SER A 55 -3.81 -5.96 -8.19
CA SER A 55 -2.98 -6.65 -9.17
C SER A 55 -1.68 -7.23 -8.60
N LEU A 56 -1.22 -6.78 -7.42
CA LEU A 56 0.06 -7.20 -6.83
C LEU A 56 0.11 -8.70 -6.56
N GLY A 57 -0.98 -9.30 -6.10
CA GLY A 57 -1.04 -10.74 -5.83
C GLY A 57 -0.70 -11.57 -7.09
N LYS A 58 -1.31 -11.22 -8.24
CA LYS A 58 -1.05 -11.90 -9.51
C LYS A 58 0.40 -11.73 -9.97
N ARG A 59 0.99 -10.54 -9.76
CA ARG A 59 2.39 -10.27 -10.11
C ARG A 59 3.37 -11.06 -9.26
N VAL A 60 3.10 -11.18 -7.95
CA VAL A 60 3.89 -12.00 -7.03
C VAL A 60 3.88 -13.46 -7.48
N THR A 61 2.69 -14.03 -7.75
CA THR A 61 2.57 -15.41 -8.24
C THR A 61 3.32 -15.65 -9.56
N LEU A 62 3.28 -14.67 -10.47
CA LEU A 62 4.06 -14.74 -11.72
C LEU A 62 5.57 -14.80 -11.43
N LEU A 63 6.09 -13.88 -10.60
CA LEU A 63 7.51 -13.84 -10.25
C LEU A 63 7.97 -15.13 -9.56
N GLU A 64 7.18 -15.64 -8.62
CA GLU A 64 7.46 -16.92 -7.94
C GLU A 64 7.52 -18.08 -8.95
N SER A 65 6.60 -18.12 -9.92
CA SER A 65 6.57 -19.16 -10.94
C SER A 65 7.78 -19.09 -11.87
N LEU A 66 8.20 -17.88 -12.26
CA LEU A 66 9.39 -17.66 -13.09
C LEU A 66 10.67 -18.06 -12.35
N LEU A 67 10.76 -17.76 -11.05
CA LEU A 67 11.87 -18.17 -10.21
C LEU A 67 11.95 -19.70 -10.07
N LEU A 68 10.83 -20.37 -9.84
CA LEU A 68 10.76 -21.83 -9.77
C LEU A 68 11.09 -22.50 -11.11
N GLY A 69 10.68 -21.89 -12.23
CA GLY A 69 10.99 -22.37 -13.57
C GLY A 69 12.43 -22.11 -14.03
N GLY A 70 13.19 -21.27 -13.30
CA GLY A 70 14.53 -20.85 -13.73
C GLY A 70 14.52 -19.88 -14.91
N GLU A 71 13.38 -19.23 -15.18
CA GLU A 71 13.17 -18.31 -16.29
C GLU A 71 13.76 -16.92 -15.97
N THR A 72 15.07 -16.85 -15.78
CA THR A 72 15.79 -15.66 -15.28
C THR A 72 15.57 -14.41 -16.14
N ALA A 73 15.54 -14.54 -17.46
CA ALA A 73 15.30 -13.41 -18.37
C ALA A 73 13.91 -12.78 -18.16
N GLU A 74 12.88 -13.61 -18.01
CA GLU A 74 11.51 -13.18 -17.77
C GLU A 74 11.32 -12.70 -16.32
N LEU A 75 11.96 -13.36 -15.35
CA LEU A 75 11.97 -12.94 -13.95
C LEU A 75 12.52 -11.51 -13.83
N ARG A 76 13.65 -11.22 -14.49
CA ARG A 76 14.24 -9.87 -14.53
C ARG A 76 13.29 -8.85 -15.14
N ARG A 77 12.65 -9.18 -16.27
CA ARG A 77 11.68 -8.29 -16.94
C ARG A 77 10.47 -7.99 -16.06
N ALA A 78 9.90 -9.01 -15.43
CA ALA A 78 8.76 -8.85 -14.53
C ALA A 78 9.14 -8.03 -13.29
N ALA A 79 10.33 -8.25 -12.72
CA ALA A 79 10.85 -7.44 -11.61
C ALA A 79 11.05 -5.97 -12.02
N HIS A 80 11.58 -5.71 -13.21
CA HIS A 80 11.73 -4.36 -13.75
C HIS A 80 10.38 -3.64 -13.92
N GLN A 81 9.38 -4.33 -14.46
CA GLN A 81 8.03 -3.77 -14.62
C GLN A 81 7.41 -3.43 -13.26
N LEU A 82 7.54 -4.32 -12.27
CA LEU A 82 7.02 -4.07 -10.93
C LEU A 82 7.76 -2.92 -10.23
N LYS A 83 9.07 -2.78 -10.45
CA LYS A 83 9.86 -1.65 -9.97
C LYS A 83 9.32 -0.32 -10.50
N GLY A 84 9.11 -0.22 -11.82
CA GLY A 84 8.59 0.99 -12.45
C GLY A 84 7.17 1.32 -11.97
N ALA A 85 6.30 0.32 -11.92
CA ALA A 85 4.93 0.51 -11.45
C ALA A 85 4.88 0.88 -9.96
N GLY A 86 5.67 0.22 -9.10
CA GLY A 86 5.74 0.52 -7.68
C GLY A 86 6.09 1.99 -7.40
N GLY A 87 7.08 2.55 -8.10
CA GLY A 87 7.42 3.97 -7.98
C GLY A 87 6.32 4.88 -8.52
N GLY A 88 5.71 4.53 -9.66
CA GLY A 88 4.62 5.30 -10.27
C GLY A 88 3.35 5.38 -9.42
N TYR A 89 3.10 4.39 -8.55
CA TYR A 89 1.96 4.35 -7.64
C TYR A 89 2.32 4.69 -6.18
N GLY A 90 3.50 5.25 -5.91
CA GLY A 90 3.88 5.71 -4.56
C GLY A 90 4.22 4.59 -3.57
N PHE A 91 4.63 3.43 -4.06
CA PHE A 91 5.12 2.29 -3.27
C PHE A 91 6.64 2.13 -3.39
N ASP A 92 7.38 3.13 -2.93
CA ASP A 92 8.85 3.14 -2.98
C ASP A 92 9.50 1.86 -2.41
N PRO A 93 9.02 1.27 -1.29
CA PRO A 93 9.59 0.02 -0.79
C PRO A 93 9.41 -1.16 -1.75
N ILE A 94 8.26 -1.26 -2.43
CA ILE A 94 8.04 -2.29 -3.47
C ILE A 94 8.96 -2.03 -4.66
N SER A 95 9.10 -0.76 -5.06
CA SER A 95 10.01 -0.40 -6.16
C SER A 95 11.46 -0.79 -5.86
N ALA A 96 11.92 -0.48 -4.64
CA ALA A 96 13.27 -0.80 -4.18
C ALA A 96 13.51 -2.32 -4.10
N ALA A 97 12.57 -3.08 -3.55
CA ALA A 97 12.67 -4.54 -3.45
C ALA A 97 12.64 -5.23 -4.83
N ALA A 98 11.76 -4.77 -5.73
CA ALA A 98 11.73 -5.28 -7.11
C ALA A 98 13.03 -4.97 -7.86
N GLY A 99 13.61 -3.78 -7.63
CA GLY A 99 14.94 -3.44 -8.14
C GLY A 99 16.07 -4.28 -7.54
N ALA A 100 15.95 -4.70 -6.28
CA ALA A 100 16.92 -5.61 -5.67
C ALA A 100 16.86 -7.00 -6.33
N LEU A 101 15.66 -7.55 -6.52
CA LEU A 101 15.46 -8.81 -7.24
C LEU A 101 16.01 -8.73 -8.68
N GLU A 102 15.72 -7.65 -9.41
CA GLU A 102 16.27 -7.40 -10.75
C GLU A 102 17.80 -7.47 -10.75
N ARG A 103 18.46 -6.76 -9.82
CA ARG A 103 19.93 -6.76 -9.71
C ARG A 103 20.50 -8.12 -9.33
N SER A 104 19.85 -8.86 -8.44
CA SER A 104 20.28 -10.21 -8.06
C SER A 104 20.21 -11.18 -9.24
N VAL A 105 19.20 -11.05 -10.09
CA VAL A 105 19.12 -11.83 -11.33
C VAL A 105 20.26 -11.45 -12.28
N ASP A 106 20.51 -10.16 -12.49
CA ASP A 106 21.61 -9.68 -13.36
C ASP A 106 23.00 -10.10 -12.86
N ALA A 107 23.17 -10.19 -11.55
CA ALA A 107 24.41 -10.64 -10.91
C ALA A 107 24.61 -12.17 -10.98
N GLY A 108 23.62 -12.94 -11.46
CA GLY A 108 23.67 -14.40 -11.45
C GLY A 108 23.66 -14.97 -10.02
N ALA A 109 22.92 -14.33 -9.11
CA ALA A 109 22.82 -14.77 -7.72
C ALA A 109 22.30 -16.21 -7.61
N SER A 110 22.65 -16.86 -6.50
CA SER A 110 22.18 -18.21 -6.20
C SER A 110 20.65 -18.26 -6.06
N HIS A 111 20.09 -19.46 -6.25
CA HIS A 111 18.64 -19.66 -6.10
C HIS A 111 18.14 -19.25 -4.71
N GLU A 112 18.95 -19.44 -3.67
CA GLU A 112 18.64 -19.04 -2.29
C GLU A 112 18.55 -17.52 -2.14
N GLU A 113 19.51 -16.77 -2.70
CA GLU A 113 19.51 -15.30 -2.67
C GLU A 113 18.34 -14.70 -3.46
N LEU A 114 18.02 -15.29 -4.61
CA LEU A 114 16.85 -14.89 -5.41
C LEU A 114 15.55 -15.17 -4.64
N ARG A 115 15.46 -16.30 -3.94
CA ARG A 115 14.31 -16.67 -3.13
C ARG A 115 14.14 -15.74 -1.94
N ALA A 116 15.21 -15.39 -1.24
CA ALA A 116 15.17 -14.42 -0.14
C ALA A 116 14.70 -13.03 -0.63
N SER A 117 15.20 -12.59 -1.79
CA SER A 117 14.77 -11.31 -2.39
C SER A 117 13.30 -11.34 -2.83
N MET A 118 12.84 -12.48 -3.34
CA MET A 118 11.44 -12.70 -3.69
C MET A 118 10.54 -12.71 -2.46
N ASP A 119 10.95 -13.36 -1.36
CA ASP A 119 10.16 -13.42 -0.13
C ASP A 119 9.96 -12.03 0.49
N GLU A 120 11.00 -11.18 0.47
CA GLU A 120 10.92 -9.78 0.90
C GLU A 120 9.95 -8.97 0.03
N LEU A 121 10.09 -9.08 -1.30
CA LEU A 121 9.20 -8.41 -2.25
C LEU A 121 7.74 -8.87 -2.07
N ALA A 122 7.51 -10.16 -1.93
CA ALA A 122 6.18 -10.73 -1.72
C ALA A 122 5.57 -10.25 -0.39
N SER A 123 6.38 -10.14 0.67
CA SER A 123 5.97 -9.60 1.97
C SER A 123 5.48 -8.16 1.85
N LEU A 124 6.23 -7.31 1.14
CA LEU A 124 5.85 -5.91 0.91
C LEU A 124 4.56 -5.80 0.07
N CYS A 125 4.45 -6.58 -1.00
CA CYS A 125 3.26 -6.63 -1.84
C CYS A 125 2.00 -7.05 -1.07
N ARG A 126 2.10 -8.03 -0.16
CA ARG A 126 0.96 -8.46 0.68
C ARG A 126 0.51 -7.42 1.71
N ARG A 127 1.42 -6.51 2.09
CA ARG A 127 1.14 -5.43 3.04
C ARG A 127 0.64 -4.15 2.36
N ALA A 128 0.68 -4.09 1.03
CA ALA A 128 0.27 -2.93 0.27
C ALA A 128 -1.23 -2.66 0.43
N SER A 129 -1.57 -1.40 0.66
CA SER A 129 -2.95 -0.93 0.83
C SER A 129 -3.08 0.49 0.30
N VAL A 130 -4.33 0.88 0.03
CA VAL A 130 -4.72 2.23 -0.41
C VAL A 130 -4.80 3.13 0.81
#